data_AF-A0A194W7C8-F1
#
_entry.id   AF-A0A194W7C8-F1
#
_cell.length_a   1.000
_cell.length_b   1.000
_cell.length_c   1.000
_cell.angle_alpha   90.00
_cell.angle_beta   90.00
_cell.angle_gamma   90.00
#
_symmetry.space_group_name_H-M   'P 1'
#
loop_
_entity.id
_entity.type
_entity.pdbx_description
1 polymer ?
#
loop_
_entity_poly.entity_id
_entity_poly.type
_entity_poly.pdbx_seq_one_letter_code
_entity_poly.pdbx_strand_id
1 'polypeptide(L)'
;MAGFSREERSLCWNVCIWADEGCEDSCVAGVYQRGDLLRVADMVHELGLCLTFEKPDDATPWQPALCPRSTGSCRLIVLDYDNKLPFPTPIPGEIRDYDYIFHSPHYSCIHHAKSPMRRDDPRATEINPPLQYRGLQVHRRLQVYRSYGLRRQSI
;
A
#
# COMPACT_ATOMS: atom_id res chain seq x y z
N MET A 1 -22.28 -14.14 -8.26
CA MET A 1 -21.73 -12.88 -8.81
C MET A 1 -20.27 -13.12 -9.11
N ALA A 2 -19.86 -13.04 -10.38
CA ALA A 2 -18.45 -13.19 -10.75
C ALA A 2 -17.70 -11.91 -10.35
N GLY A 3 -16.76 -12.03 -9.42
CA GLY A 3 -15.85 -10.94 -9.09
C GLY A 3 -14.67 -10.92 -10.06
N PHE A 4 -14.11 -9.74 -10.31
CA PHE A 4 -12.86 -9.59 -11.08
C PHE A 4 -11.70 -10.41 -10.47
N SER A 5 -10.85 -11.00 -11.30
CA SER A 5 -9.65 -11.76 -10.89
C SER A 5 -8.55 -10.85 -10.33
N ARG A 6 -7.46 -11.41 -9.78
CA ARG A 6 -6.28 -10.66 -9.28
C ARG A 6 -5.62 -9.85 -10.36
N GLU A 7 -5.42 -10.49 -11.50
CA GLU A 7 -4.73 -9.96 -12.65
C GLU A 7 -5.52 -8.76 -13.15
N GLU A 8 -6.81 -8.94 -13.45
CA GLU A 8 -7.71 -7.87 -13.94
C GLU A 8 -7.72 -6.65 -13.02
N ARG A 9 -7.77 -6.94 -11.73
CA ARG A 9 -7.78 -5.93 -10.70
C ARG A 9 -6.45 -5.19 -10.68
N SER A 10 -5.32 -5.89 -10.70
CA SER A 10 -3.97 -5.31 -10.60
C SER A 10 -3.68 -4.34 -11.74
N LEU A 11 -4.32 -4.54 -12.90
CA LEU A 11 -4.24 -3.62 -14.04
C LEU A 11 -4.77 -2.21 -13.73
N CYS A 12 -5.60 -2.03 -12.69
CA CYS A 12 -6.13 -0.72 -12.31
C CYS A 12 -5.25 0.02 -11.30
N TRP A 13 -4.16 -0.58 -10.80
CA TRP A 13 -3.25 0.10 -9.90
C TRP A 13 -2.31 1.01 -10.67
N ASN A 14 -2.07 2.20 -10.14
CA ASN A 14 -0.99 3.08 -10.60
C ASN A 14 0.05 3.36 -9.51
N VAL A 15 -0.16 2.79 -8.31
CA VAL A 15 0.83 2.74 -7.23
C VAL A 15 0.90 1.30 -6.75
N CYS A 16 2.09 0.73 -6.76
CA CYS A 16 2.39 -0.61 -6.30
C CYS A 16 3.35 -0.56 -5.12
N ILE A 17 3.11 -1.43 -4.13
CA ILE A 17 3.89 -1.53 -2.91
C ILE A 17 4.48 -2.93 -2.87
N TRP A 18 5.80 -2.96 -2.74
CA TRP A 18 6.63 -4.15 -2.77
C TRP A 18 7.20 -4.40 -1.39
N ALA A 19 7.34 -5.68 -1.04
CA ALA A 19 8.14 -6.10 0.10
C ALA A 19 9.19 -7.09 -0.40
N ASP A 20 10.31 -7.14 0.32
CA ASP A 20 11.39 -8.06 0.01
C ASP A 20 11.02 -9.45 0.54
N GLU A 21 10.96 -10.45 -0.33
CA GLU A 21 10.80 -11.86 0.06
C GLU A 21 12.09 -12.65 -0.21
N GLY A 22 13.20 -12.14 0.31
CA GLY A 22 14.51 -12.80 0.26
C GLY A 22 15.15 -12.72 -1.13
N CYS A 23 14.65 -13.48 -2.11
CA CYS A 23 15.17 -13.49 -3.49
C CYS A 23 14.11 -13.11 -4.53
N GLU A 24 12.85 -12.94 -4.13
CA GLU A 24 11.78 -12.55 -5.03
C GLU A 24 11.10 -11.27 -4.53
N ASP A 25 10.98 -10.29 -5.43
CA ASP A 25 10.18 -9.10 -5.17
C ASP A 25 8.70 -9.46 -5.29
N SER A 26 7.94 -9.31 -4.22
CA SER A 26 6.50 -9.54 -4.23
C SER A 26 5.74 -8.24 -4.10
N CYS A 27 4.80 -7.99 -5.01
CA CYS A 27 3.86 -6.87 -4.89
C CYS A 27 2.80 -7.25 -3.87
N VAL A 28 2.88 -6.65 -2.68
CA VAL A 28 2.06 -6.99 -1.51
C VAL A 28 0.77 -6.19 -1.45
N ALA A 29 0.78 -4.99 -2.03
CA ALA A 29 -0.38 -4.12 -2.11
C ALA A 29 -0.28 -3.17 -3.31
N GLY A 30 -1.41 -2.61 -3.69
CA GLY A 30 -1.44 -1.51 -4.65
C GLY A 30 -2.71 -0.70 -4.49
N VAL A 31 -2.63 0.55 -4.95
CA VAL A 31 -3.73 1.51 -4.89
C VAL A 31 -3.83 2.26 -6.21
N TYR A 32 -4.99 2.87 -6.42
CA TYR A 32 -5.16 3.86 -7.47
C TYR A 32 -5.17 5.24 -6.84
N GLN A 33 -4.15 6.05 -7.15
CA GLN A 33 -4.04 7.42 -6.66
C GLN A 33 -4.28 8.43 -7.78
N ARG A 34 -5.09 9.46 -7.49
CA ARG A 34 -5.38 10.56 -8.44
C ARG A 34 -5.62 11.86 -7.68
N GLY A 35 -4.80 12.88 -7.93
CA GLY A 35 -4.89 14.16 -7.23
C GLY A 35 -4.67 14.00 -5.73
N ASP A 36 -5.48 14.67 -4.92
CA ASP A 36 -5.34 14.63 -3.45
C ASP A 36 -6.33 13.66 -2.79
N LEU A 37 -6.74 12.60 -3.50
CA LEU A 37 -7.75 11.65 -3.01
C LEU A 37 -7.26 10.80 -1.84
N LEU A 38 -6.02 10.32 -1.90
CA LEU A 38 -5.35 9.64 -0.79
C LEU A 38 -4.36 10.56 -0.10
N ARG A 39 -4.37 10.55 1.23
CA ARG A 39 -3.32 11.14 2.08
C ARG A 39 -2.38 10.06 2.58
N VAL A 40 -1.24 10.49 3.11
CA VAL A 40 -0.29 9.57 3.75
C VAL A 40 -0.97 8.82 4.90
N ALA A 41 -1.68 9.50 5.79
CA ALA A 41 -2.43 8.88 6.88
C ALA A 41 -3.41 7.78 6.43
N ASP A 42 -4.10 7.98 5.28
CA ASP A 42 -5.02 6.99 4.72
C ASP A 42 -4.23 5.72 4.30
N MET A 43 -3.08 5.91 3.65
CA MET A 43 -2.19 4.81 3.27
C MET A 43 -1.69 4.02 4.50
N VAL A 44 -1.28 4.71 5.57
CA VAL A 44 -0.84 4.05 6.81
C VAL A 44 -1.96 3.21 7.39
N HIS A 45 -3.15 3.81 7.52
CA HIS A 45 -4.31 3.17 8.09
C HIS A 45 -4.64 1.88 7.34
N GLU A 46 -4.70 1.97 6.02
CA GLU A 46 -5.20 0.89 5.20
C GLU A 46 -4.19 -0.25 5.03
N LEU A 47 -2.89 0.07 4.95
CA LEU A 47 -1.83 -0.93 5.06
C LEU A 47 -1.86 -1.61 6.42
N GLY A 48 -2.03 -0.85 7.51
CA GLY A 48 -2.11 -1.39 8.87
C GLY A 48 -3.36 -2.24 9.15
N LEU A 49 -4.45 -2.03 8.41
CA LEU A 49 -5.64 -2.88 8.48
C LEU A 49 -5.40 -4.23 7.80
N CYS A 50 -4.73 -4.25 6.65
CA CYS A 50 -4.62 -5.44 5.81
C CYS A 50 -3.36 -6.27 6.09
N LEU A 51 -2.27 -5.61 6.46
CA LEU A 51 -0.92 -6.17 6.48
C LEU A 51 -0.27 -5.96 7.85
N THR A 52 0.47 -6.96 8.30
CA THR A 52 1.33 -6.89 9.48
C THR A 52 2.75 -7.20 9.04
N PHE A 53 3.63 -6.22 9.18
CA PHE A 53 5.06 -6.36 8.87
C PHE A 53 5.83 -6.66 10.16
N GLU A 54 6.77 -7.60 10.09
CA GLU A 54 7.69 -7.89 11.19
C GLU A 54 8.61 -6.68 11.38
N LYS A 55 8.50 -6.01 12.53
CA LYS A 55 9.33 -4.86 12.85
C LYS A 55 10.75 -5.32 13.22
N PRO A 56 11.80 -4.61 12.79
CA PRO A 56 13.17 -4.91 13.23
C PRO A 56 13.33 -4.59 14.73
N ASP A 57 14.40 -5.11 15.34
CA ASP A 57 14.69 -5.10 16.79
C ASP A 57 14.17 -3.86 17.57
N ASP A 58 13.58 -4.14 18.73
CA ASP A 58 12.79 -3.22 19.56
C ASP A 58 13.61 -2.10 20.20
N ALA A 59 14.94 -2.23 20.26
CA ALA A 59 15.81 -1.22 20.85
C ALA A 59 15.87 0.09 20.02
N THR A 60 15.56 0.03 18.73
CA THR A 60 15.60 1.20 17.82
C THR A 60 14.18 1.66 17.45
N PRO A 61 13.90 2.98 17.46
CA PRO A 61 12.60 3.50 17.04
C PRO A 61 12.45 3.45 15.51
N TRP A 62 12.11 2.28 14.98
CA TRP A 62 11.81 2.10 13.56
C TRP A 62 10.45 2.68 13.20
N GLN A 63 10.42 3.47 12.13
CA GLN A 63 9.20 4.01 11.53
C GLN A 63 8.98 3.42 10.15
N PRO A 64 7.75 2.99 9.81
CA PRO A 64 7.47 2.50 8.47
C PRO A 64 7.54 3.65 7.45
N ALA A 65 8.03 3.34 6.27
CA ALA A 65 8.12 4.29 5.17
C ALA A 65 8.00 3.59 3.81
N LEU A 66 7.68 4.37 2.78
CA LEU A 66 7.73 3.94 1.40
C LEU A 66 8.92 4.58 0.71
N CYS A 67 9.77 3.76 0.10
CA CYS A 67 10.93 4.18 -0.68
C CYS A 67 10.63 3.98 -2.16
N PRO A 68 10.71 5.02 -3.02
CA PRO A 68 10.56 4.84 -4.46
C PRO A 68 11.59 3.84 -5.00
N ARG A 69 11.17 2.86 -5.82
CA ARG A 69 12.09 1.92 -6.48
C ARG A 69 12.85 2.55 -7.64
N SER A 70 12.38 3.69 -8.14
CA SER A 70 13.02 4.40 -9.26
C SER A 70 14.30 5.11 -8.82
N THR A 71 15.35 5.00 -9.64
CA THR A 71 16.72 5.48 -9.39
C THR A 71 16.88 7.00 -9.33
N GLY A 72 15.80 7.78 -9.49
CA GLY A 72 15.86 9.24 -9.63
C GLY A 72 15.39 10.06 -8.42
N SER A 73 14.73 9.47 -7.41
CA SER A 73 14.22 10.24 -6.27
C SER A 73 14.38 9.52 -4.94
N CYS A 74 15.28 10.03 -4.07
CA CYS A 74 15.47 9.54 -2.70
C CYS A 74 14.44 10.11 -1.70
N ARG A 75 13.24 10.50 -2.15
CA ARG A 75 12.23 11.05 -1.24
C ARG A 75 11.44 9.93 -0.58
N LEU A 76 11.87 9.55 0.62
CA LEU A 76 11.13 8.66 1.50
C LEU A 76 9.78 9.28 1.88
N ILE A 77 8.73 8.46 1.88
CA ILE A 77 7.41 8.82 2.39
C ILE A 77 7.26 8.12 3.74
N VAL A 78 7.45 8.86 4.83
CA VAL A 78 7.24 8.31 6.18
C VAL A 78 5.75 8.06 6.38
N LEU A 79 5.40 6.81 6.69
CA LEU A 79 4.03 6.36 6.95
C LEU A 79 3.65 6.71 8.38
N ASP A 80 3.19 7.94 8.55
CA ASP A 80 2.71 8.49 9.83
C ASP A 80 1.18 8.75 9.80
N TYR A 81 0.49 8.32 10.87
CA TYR A 81 -0.95 8.52 11.05
C TYR A 81 -1.34 10.00 11.17
N ASP A 82 -0.44 10.85 11.65
CA ASP A 82 -0.68 12.29 11.79
C ASP A 82 -0.36 13.07 10.51
N ASN A 83 0.28 12.42 9.53
CA ASN A 83 0.66 13.06 8.27
C ASN A 83 -0.53 13.19 7.31
N LYS A 84 -1.09 14.40 7.28
CA LYS A 84 -2.24 14.77 6.44
C LYS A 84 -1.87 15.25 5.03
N LEU A 85 -0.59 15.21 4.66
CA LEU A 85 -0.16 15.60 3.33
C LEU A 85 -0.73 14.63 2.28
N PRO A 86 -1.02 15.12 1.05
CA PRO A 86 -1.47 14.25 -0.02
C PRO A 86 -0.41 13.21 -0.36
N PHE A 87 -0.85 11.99 -0.64
CA PHE A 87 0.01 10.95 -1.16
C PHE A 87 0.44 11.30 -2.60
N PRO A 88 1.71 11.12 -2.98
CA PRO A 88 2.18 11.51 -4.30
C PRO A 88 1.36 10.87 -5.42
N THR A 89 0.86 11.70 -6.34
CA THR A 89 0.14 11.23 -7.53
C THR A 89 1.12 10.89 -8.65
N PRO A 90 1.08 9.67 -9.20
CA PRO A 90 1.80 9.32 -10.43
C PRO A 90 1.38 10.20 -11.61
N ILE A 91 2.28 10.45 -12.55
CA ILE A 91 1.93 11.13 -13.81
C ILE A 91 0.92 10.24 -14.57
N PRO A 92 -0.06 10.80 -15.30
CA PRO A 92 -0.99 9.99 -16.09
C PRO A 92 -0.26 9.02 -17.03
N GLY A 93 -0.55 7.72 -16.89
CA GLY A 93 0.10 6.64 -17.65
C GLY A 93 1.34 6.04 -16.97
N GLU A 94 1.80 6.61 -15.86
CA GLU A 94 2.89 6.08 -15.04
C GLU A 94 2.34 5.13 -13.96
N ILE A 95 3.08 4.07 -13.69
CA ILE A 95 2.93 3.25 -12.48
C ILE A 95 4.12 3.57 -11.57
N ARG A 96 3.83 3.86 -10.29
CA ARG A 96 4.88 4.08 -9.30
C ARG A 96 5.03 2.91 -8.35
N ASP A 97 6.25 2.41 -8.29
CA ASP A 97 6.64 1.34 -7.41
C ASP A 97 7.35 1.87 -6.16
N TYR A 98 6.94 1.36 -5.01
CA TYR A 98 7.53 1.67 -3.72
C TYR A 98 7.90 0.40 -2.98
N ASP A 99 9.09 0.36 -2.39
CA ASP A 99 9.46 -0.63 -1.39
C ASP A 99 8.93 -0.20 -0.03
N TYR A 100 8.28 -1.13 0.67
CA TYR A 100 7.94 -0.97 2.08
C TYR A 100 9.19 -1.21 2.92
N ILE A 101 9.60 -0.19 3.65
CA ILE A 101 10.81 -0.22 4.47
C ILE A 101 10.53 0.24 5.89
N PHE A 102 11.45 -0.07 6.79
CA PHE A 102 11.56 0.54 8.10
C PHE A 102 12.76 1.49 8.09
N HIS A 103 12.53 2.73 8.49
CA HIS A 103 13.53 3.78 8.56
C HIS A 103 13.71 4.21 10.02
N SER A 104 14.97 4.33 10.45
CA SER A 104 15.30 4.92 11.76
C SER A 104 15.82 6.35 11.58
N PRO A 105 15.13 7.37 12.13
CA PRO A 105 15.55 8.76 11.98
C PRO A 105 16.89 9.07 12.64
N HIS A 106 17.33 8.24 13.59
CA HIS A 106 18.58 8.46 14.33
C HIS A 106 19.83 7.94 13.59
N TYR A 107 19.69 6.89 12.79
CA TYR A 107 20.83 6.17 12.22
C TYR A 107 20.90 6.24 10.69
N SER A 108 19.93 6.89 10.03
CA SER A 108 19.77 6.88 8.56
C SER A 108 19.77 5.46 7.96
N CYS A 109 19.51 4.46 8.79
CA CYS A 109 19.44 3.06 8.39
C CYS A 109 18.08 2.78 7.76
N ILE A 110 18.12 2.04 6.67
CA ILE A 110 16.95 1.50 5.97
C ILE A 110 16.98 -0.01 6.15
N HIS A 111 15.88 -0.57 6.62
CA HIS A 111 15.66 -2.00 6.71
C HIS A 111 14.50 -2.37 5.79
N HIS A 112 14.75 -3.21 4.78
CA HIS A 112 13.69 -3.70 3.90
C HIS A 112 12.75 -4.61 4.69
N ALA A 113 11.45 -4.38 4.57
CA ALA A 113 10.51 -5.23 5.26
C ALA A 113 10.39 -6.57 4.53
N LYS A 114 10.32 -7.65 5.30
CA LYS A 114 9.97 -8.96 4.76
C LYS A 114 8.52 -8.97 4.29
N SER A 115 8.15 -9.97 3.47
CA SER A 115 6.75 -10.21 3.10
C SER A 115 5.82 -10.17 4.32
N PRO A 116 4.78 -9.32 4.29
CA PRO A 116 3.88 -9.13 5.42
C PRO A 116 2.99 -10.35 5.62
N MET A 117 2.64 -10.59 6.88
CA MET A 117 1.53 -11.47 7.22
C MET A 117 0.20 -10.73 7.01
N ARG A 118 -0.84 -11.47 6.64
CA ARG A 118 -2.19 -10.93 6.63
C ARG A 118 -2.73 -10.83 8.04
N ARG A 119 -3.46 -9.75 8.29
CA ARG A 119 -4.14 -9.55 9.55
C ARG A 119 -5.47 -10.29 9.53
N ASP A 120 -5.71 -11.12 10.55
CA ASP A 120 -6.99 -11.79 10.78
C ASP A 120 -8.04 -10.82 11.37
N ASP A 121 -8.28 -9.69 10.70
CA ASP A 121 -9.33 -8.75 11.11
C ASP A 121 -10.66 -9.18 10.45
N PRO A 122 -11.77 -9.39 11.19
CA PRO A 122 -13.07 -9.70 10.61
C PRO A 122 -13.53 -8.69 9.57
N ARG A 123 -13.13 -7.41 9.69
CA ARG A 123 -13.38 -6.38 8.69
C ARG A 123 -12.52 -6.59 7.46
N ALA A 124 -11.27 -7.02 7.62
CA ALA A 124 -10.45 -7.50 6.49
C ALA A 124 -11.06 -8.75 5.85
N THR A 125 -11.81 -9.53 6.62
CA THR A 125 -12.53 -10.76 6.19
C THR A 125 -13.87 -10.45 5.51
N GLU A 126 -14.57 -9.38 5.90
CA GLU A 126 -15.75 -8.87 5.19
C GLU A 126 -15.37 -8.15 3.89
N ILE A 127 -14.20 -7.52 3.90
CA ILE A 127 -13.51 -6.97 2.74
C ILE A 127 -12.99 -8.10 1.83
N ASN A 128 -12.54 -9.22 2.40
CA ASN A 128 -11.99 -10.39 1.72
C ASN A 128 -12.44 -11.71 2.40
N PRO A 129 -13.57 -12.30 2.01
CA PRO A 129 -14.02 -13.55 2.60
C PRO A 129 -12.97 -14.65 2.35
N PRO A 130 -12.71 -15.52 3.34
CA PRO A 130 -11.69 -16.54 3.25
C PRO A 130 -12.18 -17.60 2.27
N LEU A 131 -11.63 -17.59 1.05
CA LEU A 131 -11.70 -18.77 0.21
C LEU A 131 -10.77 -19.82 0.83
N GLN A 132 -11.33 -20.99 1.11
CA GLN A 132 -10.62 -22.13 1.69
C GLN A 132 -9.28 -22.37 0.97
N TYR A 133 -8.23 -22.47 1.78
CA TYR A 133 -6.81 -22.59 1.43
C TYR A 133 -6.48 -23.66 0.38
N ARG A 134 -5.67 -23.29 -0.61
CA ARG A 134 -4.45 -24.03 -1.04
C ARG A 134 -3.59 -23.13 -1.94
N GLY A 135 -2.44 -22.71 -1.43
CA GLY A 135 -1.40 -22.06 -2.22
C GLY A 135 -1.63 -20.56 -2.48
N LEU A 136 -0.96 -19.74 -1.67
CA LEU A 136 -0.49 -18.38 -1.97
C LEU A 136 -1.49 -17.33 -2.53
N GLN A 137 -1.57 -16.25 -1.75
CA GLN A 137 -1.92 -14.88 -2.13
C GLN A 137 -3.42 -14.53 -2.14
N VAL A 138 -3.82 -13.79 -1.10
CA VAL A 138 -5.21 -13.39 -0.83
C VAL A 138 -5.52 -12.01 -1.47
N HIS A 139 -6.79 -11.64 -1.55
CA HIS A 139 -7.34 -10.56 -2.38
C HIS A 139 -7.66 -9.25 -1.61
N ARG A 140 -8.41 -8.32 -2.24
CA ARG A 140 -8.62 -6.87 -1.98
C ARG A 140 -9.93 -6.43 -1.30
N ARG A 141 -9.83 -5.34 -0.51
CA ARG A 141 -10.63 -4.09 -0.67
C ARG A 141 -9.86 -2.95 -0.01
N LEU A 142 -9.61 -1.89 -0.78
CA LEU A 142 -9.18 -0.60 -0.29
C LEU A 142 -9.83 0.40 -1.25
N GLN A 143 -11.15 0.57 -1.08
CA GLN A 143 -11.96 1.50 -1.86
C GLN A 143 -12.13 2.78 -1.03
N VAL A 144 -11.29 3.79 -1.23
CA VAL A 144 -11.67 5.17 -0.88
C VAL A 144 -12.20 5.85 -2.15
N TYR A 145 -13.45 5.53 -2.50
CA TYR A 145 -14.24 6.39 -3.38
C TYR A 145 -14.98 7.40 -2.50
N ARG A 146 -14.49 8.65 -2.40
CA ARG A 146 -15.36 9.80 -2.08
C ARG A 146 -15.91 10.34 -3.39
N SER A 147 -16.99 9.72 -3.88
CA SER A 147 -17.80 10.30 -4.95
C SER A 147 -18.62 11.48 -4.38
N TYR A 148 -18.07 12.69 -4.43
CA TYR A 148 -18.94 13.87 -4.43
C TYR A 148 -19.45 14.07 -5.86
N GLY A 149 -20.78 14.07 -5.99
CA GLY A 149 -21.49 13.98 -7.26
C GLY A 149 -21.09 15.06 -8.28
N LEU A 150 -20.57 14.61 -9.42
CA LEU A 150 -20.65 15.35 -10.66
C LEU A 150 -22.06 15.20 -11.21
N ARG A 151 -22.94 16.17 -10.86
CA ARG A 151 -24.15 16.42 -11.64
C ARG A 151 -23.72 16.71 -13.07
N ARG A 152 -24.21 15.90 -14.01
CA ARG A 152 -24.34 16.29 -15.41
C ARG A 152 -25.12 17.60 -15.45
N GLN A 153 -24.52 18.66 -16.00
CA GLN A 153 -25.28 19.66 -16.73
C GLN A 153 -24.86 19.53 -18.19
N SER A 154 -25.77 18.96 -18.96
CA SER A 154 -25.87 19.09 -20.40
C SER A 154 -26.35 20.49 -20.74
N ILE A 155 -25.57 21.21 -21.56
CA ILE A 155 -26.05 22.08 -22.63
C ILE A 155 -25.08 21.90 -23.79
#